data_AF-A0A1F9XQR9-F1
#
_entry.id   AF-A0A1F9XQR9-F1
#
_cell.length_a   1.000
_cell.length_b   1.000
_cell.length_c   1.000
_cell.angle_alpha   90.00
_cell.angle_beta   90.00
_cell.angle_gamma   90.00
#
_symmetry.space_group_name_H-M   'P 1'
#
loop_
_entity.id
_entity.type
_entity.pdbx_description
1 polymer ?
#
loop_
_entity_poly.entity_id
_entity_poly.type
_entity_poly.pdbx_seq_one_letter_code
_entity_poly.pdbx_strand_id
1 'polypeptide(L)'
;MSLIFKILLVALLHFILFVCYPETGPNGNLYLCISMLAWAGFLIIANANLAFVKFISGSLSLLFNLTFFALMLAAIALTMPQLDKVTVLEKIQNRQFPDENSIKMGLIKLGVNYEGGLKYENTVKKEIKKLDVGINKAVDKLKED
;
A
#
# COMPACT_ATOMS: atom_id res chain seq x y z
N MET A 1 -11.83 7.11 21.51
CA MET A 1 -10.47 7.17 20.93
C MET A 1 -10.12 8.61 20.58
N SER A 2 -8.91 9.06 20.89
CA SER A 2 -8.44 10.40 20.51
C SER A 2 -8.30 10.53 18.99
N LEU A 3 -8.41 11.75 18.45
CA LEU A 3 -8.25 12.02 17.02
C LEU A 3 -6.85 11.63 16.53
N ILE A 4 -5.81 11.94 17.32
CA ILE A 4 -4.42 11.59 17.00
C ILE A 4 -4.28 10.08 16.83
N PHE A 5 -4.85 9.29 17.73
CA PHE A 5 -4.82 7.83 17.62
C PHE A 5 -5.50 7.34 16.34
N LYS A 6 -6.66 7.92 15.97
CA LYS A 6 -7.35 7.57 14.73
C LYS A 6 -6.49 7.87 13.50
N ILE A 7 -5.86 9.05 13.44
CA ILE A 7 -4.98 9.45 12.33
C ILE A 7 -3.78 8.50 12.22
N LEU A 8 -3.15 8.15 13.35
CA LEU A 8 -2.05 7.18 13.36
C LEU A 8 -2.51 5.80 12.86
N LEU A 9 -3.72 5.37 13.25
CA LEU A 9 -4.29 4.11 12.77
C LEU A 9 -4.55 4.14 11.25
N VAL A 10 -5.04 5.25 10.70
CA VAL A 10 -5.17 5.43 9.24
C VAL A 10 -3.83 5.29 8.55
N ALA A 11 -2.81 5.99 9.04
CA ALA A 11 -1.46 5.92 8.46
C ALA A 11 -0.93 4.48 8.51
N LEU A 12 -1.09 3.80 9.65
CA LEU A 12 -0.66 2.42 9.83
C LEU A 12 -1.35 1.47 8.84
N LEU A 13 -2.67 1.57 8.65
CA LEU A 13 -3.40 0.73 7.72
C LEU A 13 -2.97 0.96 6.26
N HIS A 14 -2.70 2.20 5.89
CA HIS A 14 -2.15 2.53 4.58
C HIS A 14 -0.76 1.91 4.39
N PHE A 15 0.13 2.06 5.38
CA PHE A 15 1.47 1.47 5.31
C PHE A 15 1.44 -0.05 5.26
N ILE A 16 0.57 -0.71 6.04
CA ILE A 16 0.42 -2.17 5.99
C ILE A 16 0.04 -2.63 4.59
N LEU A 17 -1.01 -2.04 3.99
CA LEU A 17 -1.40 -2.42 2.63
C LEU A 17 -0.32 -2.09 1.60
N PHE A 18 0.37 -0.96 1.74
CA PHE A 18 1.44 -0.54 0.84
C PHE A 18 2.67 -1.46 0.90
N VAL A 19 3.00 -1.96 2.09
CA VAL A 19 4.10 -2.90 2.28
C VAL A 19 3.71 -4.30 1.82
N CYS A 20 2.51 -4.75 2.14
CA CYS A 20 2.02 -6.08 1.77
C CYS A 20 1.76 -6.21 0.26
N TYR A 21 1.22 -5.17 -0.38
CA TYR A 21 0.86 -5.20 -1.80
C TYR A 21 1.65 -4.13 -2.59
N PRO A 22 2.98 -4.32 -2.71
CA PRO A 22 3.91 -3.32 -3.24
C PRO A 22 3.78 -3.08 -4.75
N GLU A 23 2.97 -3.83 -5.49
CA GLU A 23 2.87 -3.81 -6.96
C GLU A 23 2.05 -2.62 -7.49
N THR A 24 2.19 -1.46 -6.86
CA THR A 24 1.36 -0.27 -7.11
C THR A 24 1.72 0.55 -8.35
N GLY A 25 2.81 0.19 -9.03
CA GLY A 25 3.36 0.97 -10.13
C GLY A 25 3.85 2.38 -9.74
N PRO A 26 4.05 3.28 -10.73
CA PRO A 26 4.58 4.62 -10.53
C PRO A 26 3.68 5.52 -9.66
N ASN A 27 2.37 5.30 -9.71
CA ASN A 27 1.38 6.13 -9.02
C ASN A 27 1.15 5.74 -7.56
N GLY A 28 1.81 4.68 -7.06
CA GLY A 28 1.61 4.19 -5.70
C GLY A 28 1.91 5.21 -4.61
N ASN A 29 3.05 5.88 -4.70
CA ASN A 29 3.45 6.89 -3.70
C ASN A 29 2.51 8.10 -3.72
N LEU A 30 2.08 8.52 -4.90
CA LEU A 30 1.14 9.62 -5.07
C LEU A 30 -0.23 9.26 -4.46
N TYR A 31 -0.74 8.07 -4.76
CA TYR A 31 -1.95 7.54 -4.16
C TYR A 31 -1.84 7.48 -2.64
N LEU A 32 -0.72 6.97 -2.09
CA LEU A 32 -0.50 6.86 -0.65
C LEU A 32 -0.64 8.23 0.03
N CYS A 33 0.04 9.26 -0.49
CA CYS A 33 -0.05 10.62 0.05
C CYS A 33 -1.46 11.21 -0.05
N ILE A 34 -2.09 11.13 -1.23
CA ILE A 34 -3.43 11.70 -1.46
C ILE A 34 -4.48 11.00 -0.61
N SER A 35 -4.47 9.66 -0.58
CA SER A 35 -5.41 8.86 0.20
C SER A 35 -5.26 9.12 1.70
N MET A 36 -4.02 9.17 2.21
CA MET A 36 -3.77 9.51 3.62
C MET A 36 -4.29 10.90 3.97
N LEU A 37 -4.04 11.92 3.12
CA LEU A 37 -4.55 13.27 3.34
C LEU A 37 -6.08 13.31 3.30
N ALA A 38 -6.71 12.62 2.35
CA ALA A 38 -8.15 12.55 2.22
C ALA A 38 -8.80 11.93 3.47
N TRP A 39 -8.29 10.79 3.95
CA TRP A 39 -8.81 10.13 5.14
C TRP A 39 -8.51 10.90 6.44
N ALA A 40 -7.35 11.54 6.54
CA ALA A 40 -7.03 12.41 7.67
C ALA A 40 -7.97 13.63 7.73
N GLY A 41 -8.18 14.30 6.59
CA GLY A 41 -9.12 15.42 6.46
C GLY A 41 -10.55 15.01 6.80
N PHE A 42 -11.01 13.88 6.25
CA PHE A 42 -12.31 13.29 6.59
C PHE A 42 -12.43 13.04 8.10
N LEU A 43 -11.42 12.45 8.74
CA LEU A 43 -11.45 12.19 10.19
C LEU A 43 -11.49 13.47 11.02
N ILE A 44 -10.77 14.52 10.63
CA ILE A 44 -10.80 15.80 11.33
C ILE A 44 -12.22 16.39 11.29
N ILE A 45 -12.83 16.41 10.10
CA ILE A 45 -14.20 16.92 9.90
C ILE A 45 -15.21 16.05 10.65
N ALA A 46 -15.13 14.72 10.52
CA ALA A 46 -16.01 13.79 11.21
C ALA A 46 -15.87 13.92 12.74
N ASN A 47 -14.66 14.10 13.25
CA ASN A 47 -14.41 14.28 14.68
C ASN A 47 -14.87 15.63 15.23
N ALA A 48 -14.84 16.69 14.43
CA ALA A 48 -15.42 17.98 14.80
C ALA A 48 -16.96 17.91 14.92
N ASN A 49 -17.61 17.11 14.05
CA ASN A 49 -19.07 16.94 14.04
C ASN A 49 -19.59 15.89 15.04
N LEU A 50 -18.71 15.15 15.72
CA LEU A 50 -19.06 14.08 16.67
C LEU A 50 -19.63 14.59 18.02
N ALA A 51 -19.93 15.90 18.14
CA ALA A 51 -20.66 16.46 19.28
C ALA A 51 -22.05 15.81 19.48
N PHE A 52 -22.69 15.35 18.40
CA PHE A 52 -24.03 14.73 18.45
C PHE A 52 -24.05 13.25 18.86
N VAL A 53 -22.94 12.51 18.72
CA VAL A 53 -22.93 11.04 18.91
C VAL A 53 -22.43 10.64 20.31
N LYS A 54 -21.90 11.59 21.10
CA LYS A 54 -21.49 11.35 22.50
C LYS A 54 -22.63 10.91 23.43
N PHE A 55 -23.87 10.87 22.94
CA PHE A 55 -25.05 10.47 23.70
C PHE A 55 -25.25 8.95 23.80
N ILE A 56 -24.53 8.15 22.99
CA ILE A 56 -24.75 6.70 22.95
C ILE A 56 -23.61 5.94 23.63
N SER A 57 -23.98 4.93 24.42
CA SER A 57 -23.12 4.06 25.24
C SER A 57 -21.75 3.73 24.64
N GLY A 58 -20.74 3.58 25.50
CA GLY A 58 -19.34 3.36 25.09
C GLY A 58 -19.11 2.12 24.21
N SER A 59 -19.93 1.08 24.34
CA SER A 59 -19.87 -0.13 23.51
C SER A 59 -20.31 0.12 22.07
N LEU A 60 -21.38 0.90 21.86
CA LEU A 60 -21.84 1.24 20.51
C LEU A 60 -20.83 2.14 19.79
N SER A 61 -20.19 3.06 20.53
CA SER A 61 -19.10 3.87 19.98
C SER A 61 -17.93 3.00 19.50
N LEU A 62 -17.56 1.96 20.24
CA LEU A 62 -16.49 1.04 19.84
C LEU A 62 -16.86 0.27 18.57
N LEU A 63 -18.07 -0.30 18.50
CA LEU A 63 -18.55 -1.01 17.32
C LEU A 63 -18.57 -0.10 16.09
N PHE A 64 -19.06 1.13 16.23
CA PHE A 64 -19.08 2.10 15.14
C PHE A 64 -17.68 2.43 14.62
N ASN A 65 -16.70 2.65 15.51
CA ASN A 65 -15.32 2.88 15.09
C ASN A 65 -14.74 1.65 14.38
N LEU A 66 -15.01 0.44 14.89
CA LEU A 66 -14.51 -0.80 14.27
C LEU A 66 -15.07 -0.96 12.85
N THR A 67 -16.39 -0.80 12.67
CA THR A 67 -17.03 -0.86 11.35
C THR A 67 -16.48 0.21 10.42
N PHE A 68 -16.28 1.43 10.92
CA PHE A 68 -15.68 2.52 10.14
C PHE A 68 -14.28 2.17 9.64
N PHE A 69 -13.40 1.68 10.52
CA PHE A 69 -12.04 1.29 10.12
C PHE A 69 -12.02 0.07 9.19
N ALA A 70 -12.94 -0.88 9.37
CA ALA A 70 -13.09 -2.02 8.46
C ALA A 70 -13.51 -1.57 7.05
N LEU A 71 -14.50 -0.69 6.95
CA LEU A 71 -14.94 -0.10 5.68
C LEU A 71 -13.84 0.72 5.02
N MET A 72 -13.10 1.50 5.81
CA MET A 72 -11.96 2.25 5.31
C MET A 72 -10.87 1.31 4.77
N LEU A 73 -10.53 0.24 5.49
CA LEU A 73 -9.56 -0.74 5.03
C LEU A 73 -10.00 -1.39 3.71
N ALA A 74 -11.27 -1.76 3.59
CA ALA A 74 -11.84 -2.30 2.36
C ALA A 74 -11.78 -1.26 1.22
N ALA A 75 -12.08 0.01 1.49
CA ALA A 75 -12.00 1.08 0.50
C ALA A 75 -10.56 1.33 0.02
N ILE A 76 -9.57 1.30 0.91
CA ILE A 76 -8.16 1.39 0.53
C ILE A 76 -7.78 0.17 -0.32
N ALA A 77 -8.12 -1.04 0.12
CA ALA A 77 -7.82 -2.27 -0.63
C ALA A 77 -8.49 -2.32 -2.01
N LEU A 78 -9.66 -1.70 -2.17
CA LEU A 78 -10.37 -1.61 -3.44
C LEU A 78 -9.76 -0.55 -4.38
N THR A 79 -9.33 0.59 -3.84
CA THR A 79 -8.92 1.76 -4.65
C THR A 79 -7.42 1.87 -4.87
N MET A 80 -6.62 1.12 -4.12
CA MET A 80 -5.17 1.12 -4.24
C MET A 80 -4.76 0.67 -5.65
N PRO A 81 -3.94 1.46 -6.37
CA PRO A 81 -3.49 1.09 -7.70
C PRO A 81 -2.66 -0.19 -7.64
N GLN A 82 -2.83 -1.08 -8.61
CA GLN A 82 -2.05 -2.30 -8.79
C GLN A 82 -1.71 -2.47 -10.28
N LEU A 83 -0.49 -2.90 -10.59
CA LEU A 83 0.03 -3.03 -11.96
C LEU A 83 -0.70 -4.10 -12.78
N ASP A 84 -1.10 -5.18 -12.11
CA ASP A 84 -1.85 -6.30 -12.69
C ASP A 84 -3.34 -6.01 -12.90
N LYS A 85 -3.80 -4.80 -12.52
CA LYS A 85 -5.21 -4.36 -12.56
C LYS A 85 -6.15 -5.20 -11.69
N VAL A 86 -5.60 -6.01 -10.78
CA VAL A 86 -6.36 -6.78 -9.78
C VAL A 86 -6.32 -6.01 -8.47
N THR A 87 -7.47 -5.71 -7.89
CA THR A 87 -7.52 -4.92 -6.64
C THR A 87 -6.93 -5.71 -5.48
N VAL A 88 -6.39 -5.02 -4.47
CA VAL A 88 -5.88 -5.70 -3.26
C VAL A 88 -7.01 -6.45 -2.55
N LEU A 89 -8.23 -5.92 -2.58
CA LEU A 89 -9.40 -6.60 -2.03
C LEU A 89 -9.66 -7.94 -2.74
N GLU A 90 -9.57 -7.98 -4.06
CA GLU A 90 -9.72 -9.19 -4.86
C GLU A 90 -8.60 -10.19 -4.59
N LYS A 91 -7.34 -9.73 -4.45
CA LYS A 91 -6.20 -10.57 -4.04
C LYS A 91 -6.48 -11.26 -2.69
N ILE A 92 -6.97 -10.51 -1.70
CA ILE A 92 -7.34 -11.05 -0.38
C ILE A 92 -8.46 -12.08 -0.48
N GLN A 93 -9.51 -11.80 -1.27
CA GLN A 93 -10.63 -12.72 -1.48
C GLN A 93 -10.18 -14.03 -2.15
N ASN A 94 -9.23 -13.94 -3.08
CA ASN A 94 -8.62 -15.07 -3.78
C ASN A 94 -7.50 -15.75 -2.98
N ARG A 95 -7.32 -15.40 -1.69
CA ARG A 95 -6.29 -15.94 -0.79
C ARG A 95 -4.86 -15.72 -1.29
N GLN A 96 -4.65 -14.70 -2.10
CA GLN A 96 -3.34 -14.25 -2.56
C GLN A 96 -2.74 -13.31 -1.51
N PHE A 97 -2.21 -13.89 -0.44
CA PHE A 97 -1.59 -13.16 0.65
C PHE A 97 -0.13 -12.82 0.32
N PRO A 98 0.41 -11.71 0.86
CA PRO A 98 1.80 -11.33 0.65
C PRO A 98 2.76 -12.38 1.20
N ASP A 99 3.79 -12.67 0.42
CA ASP A 99 4.93 -13.48 0.86
C ASP A 99 6.05 -12.60 1.43
N GLU A 100 7.14 -13.24 1.87
CA GLU A 100 8.30 -12.54 2.40
C GLU A 100 8.91 -11.56 1.38
N ASN A 101 8.91 -11.92 0.10
CA ASN A 101 9.45 -11.08 -0.98
C ASN A 101 8.60 -9.83 -1.21
N SER A 102 7.28 -9.98 -1.16
CA SER A 102 6.32 -8.87 -1.24
C SER A 102 6.58 -7.85 -0.14
N ILE A 103 6.68 -8.31 1.10
CA ILE A 103 6.94 -7.45 2.27
C ILE A 103 8.30 -6.74 2.12
N LYS A 104 9.35 -7.48 1.74
CA LYS A 104 10.69 -6.94 1.49
C LYS A 104 10.67 -5.82 0.44
N MET A 105 10.01 -6.06 -0.69
CA MET A 105 9.86 -5.07 -1.74
C MET A 105 9.10 -3.82 -1.28
N GLY A 106 8.03 -4.01 -0.50
CA GLY A 106 7.28 -2.93 0.11
C GLY A 106 8.10 -2.06 1.07
N LEU A 107 8.94 -2.70 1.91
CA LEU A 107 9.85 -1.99 2.81
C LEU A 107 10.92 -1.19 2.04
N ILE A 108 11.49 -1.77 0.97
CA ILE A 108 12.44 -1.06 0.09
C ILE A 108 11.76 0.17 -0.53
N LYS A 109 10.50 0.05 -0.99
CA LYS A 109 9.74 1.18 -1.54
C LYS A 109 9.49 2.31 -0.52
N LEU A 110 9.42 1.99 0.77
CA LEU A 110 9.34 2.98 1.85
C LEU A 110 10.70 3.56 2.26
N GLY A 111 11.80 3.15 1.61
CA GLY A 111 13.15 3.60 1.94
C GLY A 111 13.75 2.92 3.17
N VAL A 112 13.18 1.81 3.63
CA VAL A 112 13.75 1.02 4.74
C VAL A 112 14.92 0.20 4.21
N ASN A 113 16.12 0.74 4.39
CA ASN A 113 17.37 0.05 4.07
C ASN A 113 17.69 -0.99 5.14
N TYR A 114 17.47 -2.26 4.85
CA TYR A 114 18.07 -3.38 5.57
C TYR A 114 19.18 -3.98 4.70
N GLU A 115 20.24 -4.56 5.29
CA GLU A 115 21.40 -5.11 4.54
C GLU A 115 20.99 -6.11 3.43
N GLY A 116 19.89 -6.82 3.63
CA GLY A 116 19.29 -7.70 2.61
C GLY A 116 18.56 -6.97 1.47
N GLY A 117 18.06 -5.75 1.70
CA GLY A 117 17.33 -4.93 0.72
C GLY A 117 18.25 -4.30 -0.31
N LEU A 118 19.42 -3.81 0.11
CA LEU A 118 20.50 -3.39 -0.79
C LEU A 118 20.99 -4.55 -1.66
N LYS A 119 21.06 -5.77 -1.11
CA LYS A 119 21.45 -6.97 -1.86
C LYS A 119 20.38 -7.37 -2.89
N TYR A 120 19.10 -7.24 -2.55
CA TYR A 120 17.98 -7.49 -3.48
C TYR A 120 17.95 -6.45 -4.61
N GLU A 121 18.02 -5.16 -4.30
CA GLU A 121 18.05 -4.10 -5.32
C GLU A 121 19.22 -4.27 -6.29
N ASN A 122 20.41 -4.59 -5.77
CA ASN A 122 21.58 -4.88 -6.59
C ASN A 122 21.42 -6.15 -7.44
N THR A 123 20.72 -7.17 -6.94
CA THR A 123 20.45 -8.41 -7.69
C THR A 123 19.47 -8.14 -8.84
N VAL A 124 18.37 -7.44 -8.56
CA VAL A 124 17.38 -7.07 -9.58
C VAL A 124 18.01 -6.18 -10.66
N LYS A 125 18.77 -5.14 -10.27
CA LYS A 125 19.50 -4.29 -11.23
C LYS A 125 20.49 -5.09 -12.09
N LYS A 126 21.15 -6.09 -11.50
CA LYS A 126 22.10 -6.95 -12.22
C LYS A 126 21.40 -7.88 -13.20
N GLU A 127 20.22 -8.40 -12.87
CA GLU A 127 19.41 -9.22 -13.78
C GLU A 127 18.83 -8.41 -14.93
N ILE A 128 18.28 -7.22 -14.66
CA ILE A 128 17.79 -6.30 -15.70
C ILE A 128 18.93 -5.97 -16.67
N LYS A 129 20.12 -5.63 -16.15
CA LYS A 129 21.28 -5.32 -16.98
C LYS A 129 21.73 -6.52 -17.84
N LYS A 130 21.62 -7.75 -17.34
CA LYS A 130 21.91 -8.96 -18.12
C LYS A 130 20.87 -9.17 -19.23
N LEU A 131 19.60 -8.91 -18.93
CA LEU A 131 18.52 -8.98 -19.92
C LEU A 131 18.75 -7.97 -21.05
N ASP A 132 19.05 -6.71 -20.71
CA ASP A 132 19.32 -5.65 -21.70
C ASP A 132 20.50 -6.00 -22.60
N VAL A 133 21.58 -6.53 -22.03
CA VAL A 133 22.75 -6.98 -22.82
C VAL A 133 22.38 -8.15 -23.73
N GLY A 134 21.55 -9.10 -23.25
CA GLY A 134 21.06 -10.21 -24.05
C GLY A 134 20.18 -9.76 -25.22
N ILE A 135 19.27 -8.82 -24.97
CA ILE A 135 18.39 -8.22 -25.98
C ILE A 135 19.21 -7.47 -27.03
N ASN A 136 20.13 -6.60 -26.61
CA ASN A 136 20.97 -5.84 -27.54
C ASN A 136 21.80 -6.77 -28.43
N LYS A 137 22.40 -7.83 -27.85
CA LYS A 137 23.16 -8.81 -28.62
C LYS A 137 22.31 -9.61 -29.61
N ALA A 138 21.05 -9.87 -29.28
CA ALA A 138 20.11 -10.52 -30.20
C ALA A 138 19.68 -9.56 -31.34
N VAL A 139 19.45 -8.29 -31.02
CA VAL A 139 19.14 -7.24 -32.00
C VAL A 139 20.29 -7.00 -32.97
N ASP A 140 21.54 -6.99 -32.48
CA ASP A 140 22.71 -6.78 -33.34
C ASP A 140 22.89 -7.95 -34.33
N LYS A 141 22.67 -9.19 -33.88
CA LYS A 141 22.69 -10.36 -34.77
C LYS A 141 21.61 -10.32 -35.86
N LEU A 142 20.43 -9.79 -35.56
CA LEU A 142 19.33 -9.66 -36.52
C LEU A 142 19.54 -8.53 -37.54
N LYS A 143 20.52 -7.63 -37.33
CA LYS A 143 20.89 -6.57 -38.28
C LYS A 143 22.04 -6.95 -39.21
N GLU A 144 22.76 -8.03 -38.89
CA GLU A 144 23.87 -8.55 -39.68
C GLU A 144 23.41 -9.61 -40.71
N ASP A 145 22.19 -10.13 -40.59
CA ASP A 145 21.46 -10.96 -41.57
C ASP A 145 20.59 -10.08 -42.50
#